data_AF-A0A8J7P9F8-F1
#
_entry.id   AF-A0A8J7P9F8-F1
#
_cell.length_a   1.000
_cell.length_b   1.000
_cell.length_c   1.000
_cell.angle_alpha   90.00
_cell.angle_beta   90.00
_cell.angle_gamma   90.00
#
_symmetry.space_group_name_H-M   'P 1'
#
loop_
_entity.id
_entity.type
_entity.pdbx_description
1 polymer ?
#
loop_
_entity_poly.entity_id
_entity_poly.type
_entity_poly.pdbx_seq_one_letter_code
_entity_poly.pdbx_strand_id
1 'polypeptide(L)'
;MSSSTFKLFHKNTLIGTITNSSLDGLEMLGDIQLTKEADEFKPIFDFFLVEENLEQEPPFPEEKLWNWFVVDQAGNREEIGLPHIEGKDISWRFIGVRK
;
A
#
# COMPACT_ATOMS: atom_id res chain seq x y z
N MET A 1 20.42 -2.46 -13.22
CA MET A 1 19.66 -2.35 -11.97
C MET A 1 18.33 -3.04 -12.22
N SER A 2 18.02 -4.13 -11.51
CA SER A 2 16.71 -4.78 -11.62
C SER A 2 15.68 -3.87 -10.97
N SER A 3 14.75 -3.31 -11.74
CA SER A 3 13.62 -2.62 -11.15
C SER A 3 12.74 -3.66 -10.46
N SER A 4 12.72 -3.67 -9.13
CA SER A 4 11.81 -4.54 -8.38
C SER A 4 10.38 -4.04 -8.58
N THR A 5 9.58 -4.81 -9.31
CA THR A 5 8.15 -4.54 -9.54
C THR A 5 7.32 -5.31 -8.52
N PHE A 6 6.34 -4.65 -7.90
CA PHE A 6 5.35 -5.30 -7.04
C PHE A 6 3.94 -5.05 -7.55
N LYS A 7 3.00 -5.87 -7.09
CA LYS A 7 1.56 -5.63 -7.25
C LYS A 7 0.93 -5.41 -5.89
N LEU A 8 0.21 -4.32 -5.72
CA LEU A 8 -0.52 -3.98 -4.51
C LEU A 8 -1.92 -4.62 -4.54
N PHE A 9 -2.29 -5.29 -3.47
CA PHE A 9 -3.60 -5.91 -3.31
C PHE A 9 -4.27 -5.48 -2.00
N HIS A 10 -5.59 -5.33 -2.05
CA HIS A 10 -6.46 -5.36 -0.87
C HIS A 10 -7.29 -6.64 -0.93
N LYS A 11 -7.20 -7.49 0.11
CA LYS A 11 -7.68 -8.88 0.04
C LYS A 11 -7.15 -9.53 -1.25
N ASN A 12 -8.00 -9.93 -2.18
CA ASN A 12 -7.60 -10.54 -3.47
C ASN A 12 -7.76 -9.59 -4.67
N THR A 13 -8.11 -8.33 -4.44
CA THR A 13 -8.34 -7.32 -5.48
C THR A 13 -7.04 -6.60 -5.80
N LEU A 14 -6.66 -6.55 -7.07
CA LEU A 14 -5.50 -5.78 -7.53
C LEU A 14 -5.84 -4.29 -7.46
N ILE A 15 -5.06 -3.53 -6.70
CA ILE A 15 -5.23 -2.08 -6.49
C ILE A 15 -4.25 -1.28 -7.33
N GLY A 16 -3.04 -1.80 -7.56
CA GLY A 16 -2.04 -1.10 -8.35
C GLY A 16 -0.80 -1.91 -8.66
N THR A 17 0.02 -1.39 -9.55
CA THR A 17 1.36 -1.90 -9.86
C THR A 17 2.39 -0.90 -9.37
N ILE A 18 3.37 -1.39 -8.61
CA ILE A 18 4.45 -0.59 -8.02
C ILE A 18 5.74 -0.83 -8.82
N THR A 19 6.43 0.24 -9.20
CA THR A 19 7.72 0.21 -9.89
C THR A 19 8.75 1.08 -9.18
N ASN A 20 10.01 0.99 -9.61
CA ASN A 20 11.12 1.79 -9.07
C ASN A 20 11.27 1.66 -7.54
N SER A 21 10.99 0.48 -7.01
CA SER A 21 10.95 0.26 -5.58
C SER A 21 12.34 0.35 -4.95
N SER A 22 12.44 1.00 -3.79
CA SER A 22 13.67 1.09 -3.00
C SER A 22 13.37 1.01 -1.51
N LEU A 23 14.38 0.67 -0.72
CA LEU A 23 14.28 0.64 0.75
C LEU A 23 14.73 1.98 1.33
N ASP A 24 13.92 2.58 2.19
CA ASP A 24 14.25 3.75 2.98
C ASP A 24 13.98 3.49 4.47
N GLY A 25 15.05 3.25 5.24
CA GLY A 25 14.95 2.86 6.64
C GLY A 25 14.17 1.55 6.83
N LEU A 26 12.97 1.66 7.41
CA LEU A 26 12.05 0.53 7.65
C LEU A 26 10.89 0.48 6.63
N GLU A 27 10.87 1.41 5.68
CA GLU A 27 9.84 1.54 4.66
C GLU A 27 10.37 1.12 3.29
N MET A 28 9.46 0.62 2.48
CA MET A 28 9.65 0.53 1.04
C MET A 28 8.99 1.73 0.39
N LEU A 29 9.67 2.32 -0.59
CA LEU A 29 9.17 3.42 -1.43
C LEU A 29 9.06 2.94 -2.87
N GLY A 30 8.17 3.54 -3.66
CA GLY A 30 8.10 3.32 -5.10
C GLY A 30 7.10 4.23 -5.81
N ASP A 31 7.03 4.06 -7.13
CA ASP A 31 6.00 4.67 -7.97
C ASP A 31 4.82 3.71 -8.09
N ILE A 32 3.58 4.18 -7.98
CA ILE A 32 2.37 3.37 -8.16
C ILE A 32 1.53 3.82 -9.35
N GLN A 33 1.09 2.84 -10.13
CA GLN A 33 0.00 2.99 -11.09
C GLN A 33 -1.25 2.27 -10.55
N LEU A 34 -2.24 3.06 -10.12
CA LEU A 34 -3.50 2.55 -9.59
C LEU A 34 -4.40 1.98 -10.69
N THR A 35 -5.15 0.94 -10.36
CA THR A 35 -6.24 0.41 -11.17
C THR A 35 -7.55 1.16 -10.89
N LYS A 36 -8.64 0.79 -11.58
CA LYS A 36 -9.96 1.37 -11.35
C LYS A 36 -10.53 0.95 -9.99
N GLU A 37 -10.20 -0.25 -9.53
CA GLU A 37 -10.61 -0.79 -8.24
C GLU A 37 -10.07 0.05 -7.08
N ALA A 38 -8.96 0.78 -7.27
CA ALA A 38 -8.44 1.71 -6.28
C ALA A 38 -9.37 2.90 -5.98
N ASP A 39 -10.33 3.22 -6.86
CA ASP A 39 -11.24 4.36 -6.69
C ASP A 39 -12.01 4.29 -5.37
N GLU A 40 -12.33 3.09 -4.87
CA GLU A 40 -13.04 2.94 -3.59
C GLU A 40 -12.16 3.22 -2.36
N PHE A 41 -10.83 3.22 -2.53
CA PHE A 41 -9.85 3.44 -1.46
C PHE A 41 -9.25 4.85 -1.49
N LYS A 42 -9.47 5.63 -2.56
CA LYS A 42 -9.01 7.03 -2.64
C LYS A 42 -9.38 7.86 -1.41
N PRO A 43 -10.62 7.82 -0.88
CA PRO A 43 -10.96 8.56 0.33
C PRO A 43 -10.14 8.13 1.56
N ILE A 44 -9.71 6.87 1.62
CA ILE A 44 -8.87 6.35 2.70
C ILE A 44 -7.46 6.91 2.57
N PHE A 45 -6.88 6.85 1.36
CA PHE A 45 -5.55 7.43 1.11
C PHE A 45 -5.53 8.92 1.44
N ASP A 46 -6.51 9.67 0.93
CA ASP A 46 -6.63 11.12 1.16
C ASP A 46 -6.80 11.46 2.65
N PHE A 47 -7.52 10.64 3.41
CA PHE A 47 -7.71 10.86 4.85
C PHE A 47 -6.40 10.83 5.62
N PHE A 48 -5.52 9.87 5.31
CA PHE A 48 -4.23 9.70 5.99
C PHE A 48 -3.11 10.61 5.45
N LEU A 49 -3.36 11.40 4.40
CA LEU A 49 -2.47 12.49 3.96
C LEU A 49 -2.56 13.73 4.85
N VAL A 50 -3.69 13.90 5.55
CA VAL A 50 -3.91 15.05 6.43
C VAL A 50 -3.36 14.74 7.82
N GLU A 51 -2.32 15.45 8.25
CA GLU A 51 -1.64 15.21 9.53
C GLU A 51 -2.61 15.26 10.73
N GLU A 52 -3.58 16.18 10.73
CA GLU A 52 -4.61 16.31 11.76
C GLU A 52 -5.51 15.07 11.92
N ASN A 53 -5.57 14.21 10.89
CA ASN A 53 -6.38 12.98 10.90
C ASN A 53 -5.62 11.78 11.45
N LEU A 54 -4.29 11.84 11.60
CA LEU A 54 -3.47 10.71 12.06
C LEU A 54 -3.81 10.27 13.49
N GLU A 55 -4.31 11.19 14.31
CA GLU A 55 -4.75 10.93 15.68
C GLU A 55 -6.26 10.61 15.78
N GLN A 56 -7.00 10.71 14.68
CA GLN A 56 -8.44 10.51 14.64
C GLN A 56 -8.78 9.05 14.30
N GLU A 57 -9.91 8.58 14.82
CA GLU A 57 -10.46 7.29 14.39
C GLU A 57 -10.94 7.42 12.93
N PRO A 58 -10.38 6.62 12.00
CA PRO A 58 -10.77 6.71 10.59
C PRO A 58 -12.24 6.35 10.41
N PRO A 59 -13.05 7.18 9.72
CA PRO A 59 -14.48 6.93 9.51
C PRO A 59 -14.73 5.89 8.41
N PHE A 60 -13.88 4.85 8.32
CA PHE A 60 -13.94 3.81 7.30
C PHE A 60 -14.16 2.44 7.94
N PRO A 61 -14.82 1.51 7.24
CA PRO A 61 -14.95 0.14 7.71
C PRO A 61 -13.57 -0.47 7.99
N GLU A 62 -13.41 -1.09 9.16
CA GLU A 62 -12.16 -1.71 9.61
C GLU A 62 -11.58 -2.66 8.54
N GLU A 63 -12.44 -3.40 7.84
CA GLU A 63 -12.03 -4.32 6.78
C GLU A 63 -11.31 -3.67 5.59
N LYS A 64 -11.47 -2.35 5.39
CA LYS A 64 -10.76 -1.58 4.35
C LYS A 64 -9.40 -1.07 4.83
N LEU A 65 -9.15 -1.06 6.13
CA LEU A 65 -7.90 -0.59 6.74
C LEU A 65 -6.86 -1.72 6.87
N TRP A 66 -7.30 -2.98 6.85
CA TRP A 66 -6.44 -4.17 6.96
C TRP A 66 -6.48 -5.05 5.70
N ASN A 67 -5.70 -6.13 5.70
CA ASN A 67 -5.59 -7.10 4.59
C ASN A 67 -4.95 -6.52 3.33
N TRP A 68 -3.88 -5.75 3.50
CA TRP A 68 -3.07 -5.23 2.42
C TRP A 68 -1.89 -6.15 2.14
N PHE A 69 -1.59 -6.36 0.86
CA PHE A 69 -0.52 -7.25 0.44
C PHE A 69 0.26 -6.65 -0.71
N VAL A 70 1.55 -6.97 -0.77
CA VAL A 70 2.35 -6.84 -1.99
C VAL A 70 2.71 -8.21 -2.52
N VAL A 71 2.72 -8.34 -3.84
CA VAL A 71 3.18 -9.55 -4.53
C VAL A 71 4.37 -9.19 -5.40
N ASP A 72 5.50 -9.85 -5.16
CA ASP A 72 6.71 -9.66 -5.96
C ASP A 72 6.65 -10.39 -7.32
N GLN A 73 7.70 -10.24 -8.14
CA GLN A 73 7.78 -10.89 -9.45
C GLN A 73 7.91 -12.43 -9.37
N ALA A 74 8.39 -12.97 -8.26
CA ALA A 74 8.47 -14.41 -8.03
C ALA A 74 7.12 -15.00 -7.56
N GLY A 75 6.13 -14.15 -7.29
CA GLY A 75 4.81 -14.54 -6.79
C GLY A 75 4.76 -14.67 -5.27
N ASN A 76 5.79 -14.23 -4.55
CA ASN A 76 5.75 -14.18 -3.09
C ASN A 76 4.78 -13.08 -2.67
N ARG A 77 3.80 -13.46 -1.84
CA ARG A 77 2.79 -12.55 -1.31
C ARG A 77 3.09 -12.26 0.15
N GLU A 78 3.28 -10.99 0.45
CA GLU A 78 3.64 -10.51 1.79
C GLU A 78 2.59 -9.52 2.28
N GLU A 79 2.23 -9.65 3.57
CA GLU A 79 1.29 -8.74 4.22
C GLU A 79 1.99 -7.42 4.58
N ILE A 80 1.30 -6.33 4.34
CA ILE A 80 1.79 -4.97 4.60
C ILE A 80 0.75 -4.19 5.42
N GLY A 81 1.21 -3.15 6.11
CA GLY A 81 0.32 -2.15 6.70
C GLY A 81 -0.47 -1.43 5.62
N LEU A 82 -1.43 -0.60 6.03
CA LEU A 82 -2.10 0.33 5.13
C LEU A 82 -1.04 1.13 4.35
N PRO A 83 -0.99 1.04 3.01
CA PRO A 83 -0.02 1.79 2.24
C PRO A 83 -0.33 3.28 2.30
N HIS A 84 0.70 4.10 2.37
CA HIS A 84 0.58 5.54 2.20
C HIS A 84 0.75 5.86 0.72
N ILE A 85 -0.24 6.52 0.11
CA ILE A 85 -0.24 6.81 -1.32
C ILE A 85 -0.53 8.30 -1.51
N GLU A 86 0.41 9.00 -2.15
CA GLU A 86 0.30 10.42 -2.49
C GLU A 86 0.52 10.60 -3.99
N GLY A 87 -0.57 10.77 -4.74
CA GLY A 87 -0.50 10.90 -6.19
C GLY A 87 0.04 9.64 -6.88
N LYS A 88 1.32 9.68 -7.26
CA LYS A 88 2.04 8.55 -7.90
C LYS A 88 3.03 7.88 -6.97
N ASP A 89 3.24 8.42 -5.78
CA ASP A 89 4.19 7.88 -4.82
C ASP A 89 3.46 6.93 -3.87
N ILE A 90 4.16 5.85 -3.50
CA ILE A 90 3.70 4.91 -2.48
C ILE A 90 4.81 4.63 -1.49
N SER A 91 4.47 4.58 -0.21
CA SER A 91 5.28 3.94 0.82
C SER A 91 4.51 2.85 1.56
N TRP A 92 5.22 1.79 1.95
CA TRP A 92 4.64 0.69 2.72
C TRP A 92 5.64 0.05 3.66
N ARG A 93 5.12 -0.64 4.68
CA ARG A 93 5.91 -1.45 5.62
C ARG A 93 5.40 -2.87 5.64
N PHE A 94 6.30 -3.83 5.64
CA PHE A 94 5.97 -5.23 5.89
C PHE A 94 5.54 -5.39 7.35
N ILE A 95 4.37 -5.99 7.56
CA ILE A 95 3.97 -6.44 8.90
C ILE A 95 4.64 -7.80 9.03
N GLY A 96 5.81 -7.84 9.65
CA GLY A 96 6.62 -9.06 9.72
C GLY A 96 5.77 -10.28 10.07
N VAL A 97 6.03 -11.40 9.39
CA VAL A 97 5.35 -12.68 9.63
C VAL A 97 5.31 -12.93 11.13
N ARG A 98 4.12 -12.93 11.74
CA ARG A 98 3.96 -13.43 13.12
C ARG A 98 4.49 -14.87 13.10
N LYS A 99 5.69 -15.07 13.64
CA LYS A 99 6.24 -16.40 13.93
C LYS A 99 5.45 -17.04 15.06
#